data_AF-A0A4Q4TCT2-F1
#
_entry.id   AF-A0A4Q4TCT2-F1
#
_cell.length_a   1.000
_cell.length_b   1.000
_cell.length_c   1.000
_cell.angle_alpha   90.00
_cell.angle_beta   90.00
_cell.angle_gamma   90.00
#
_symmetry.space_group_name_H-M   'P 1'
#
loop_
_entity.id
_entity.type
_entity.pdbx_description
1 polymer ?
#
loop_
_entity_poly.entity_id
_entity_poly.type
_entity_poly.pdbx_seq_one_letter_code
_entity_poly.pdbx_strand_id
1 'polypeptide(L)'
;MKIAALSVSLLATALAVSATALPDQHKVSDGLFKSYFDQNGNEVTDFVPWNELGNTTFVPITSVVPAESIKQRSTLMKRREGCHPSASVPTSETDAANKCLIDSFSSDPIVITANGYRKYSCIYGNAVSYYCSYNTGPIFGPGTTTRKYKSDVRGTWDYVKRTLCGFNRLGYAKVINGDGLVTAGYTYNGDGFCY
;
A
#
# COMPACT_ATOMS: atom_id res chain seq x y z
N MET A 1 7.42 46.52 -58.67
CA MET A 1 7.33 46.82 -57.22
C MET A 1 6.35 45.83 -56.60
N LYS A 2 6.86 44.93 -55.76
CA LYS A 2 6.54 44.72 -54.32
C LYS A 2 5.12 44.17 -54.05
N ILE A 3 4.97 42.85 -53.78
CA ILE A 3 4.84 42.18 -52.43
C ILE A 3 3.47 42.49 -51.80
N ALA A 4 2.62 41.58 -51.31
CA ALA A 4 2.80 40.26 -50.70
C ALA A 4 1.54 39.38 -50.84
N ALA A 5 1.73 38.07 -50.91
CA ALA A 5 0.75 37.09 -50.45
C ALA A 5 0.88 36.95 -48.92
N LEU A 6 -0.23 37.02 -48.19
CA LEU A 6 -0.27 36.75 -46.75
C LEU A 6 -1.16 35.52 -46.52
N SER A 7 -0.48 34.40 -46.34
CA SER A 7 -0.99 33.11 -45.91
C SER A 7 -1.46 33.18 -44.45
N VAL A 8 -2.70 32.75 -44.21
CA VAL A 8 -3.26 32.56 -42.86
C VAL A 8 -2.64 31.30 -42.25
N SER A 9 -1.72 31.46 -41.32
CA SER A 9 -1.15 30.37 -40.53
C SER A 9 -2.00 30.11 -39.28
N LEU A 10 -2.58 28.90 -39.19
CA LEU A 10 -3.17 28.34 -37.97
C LEU A 10 -2.14 28.38 -36.83
N LEU A 11 -2.42 29.10 -35.74
CA LEU A 11 -1.79 28.83 -34.45
C LEU A 11 -2.59 27.75 -33.73
N ALA A 12 -2.13 26.50 -33.82
CA ALA A 12 -2.46 25.48 -32.84
C ALA A 12 -1.62 25.74 -31.59
N THR A 13 -2.20 26.37 -30.58
CA THR A 13 -1.58 26.45 -29.25
C THR A 13 -1.57 25.07 -28.62
N ALA A 14 -0.46 24.36 -28.74
CA ALA A 14 -0.17 23.21 -27.90
C ALA A 14 0.04 23.72 -26.48
N LEU A 15 -0.96 23.55 -25.62
CA LEU A 15 -0.79 23.67 -24.18
C LEU A 15 0.11 22.52 -23.73
N ALA A 16 1.41 22.81 -23.60
CA ALA A 16 2.32 21.94 -22.88
C ALA A 16 1.86 21.92 -21.42
N VAL A 17 1.14 20.86 -21.04
CA VAL A 17 0.90 20.55 -19.63
C VAL A 17 2.26 20.22 -19.05
N SER A 18 2.87 21.18 -18.37
CA SER A 18 4.02 20.91 -17.52
C SER A 18 3.55 19.94 -16.44
N ALA A 19 3.92 18.67 -16.57
CA ALA A 19 3.87 17.73 -15.47
C ALA A 19 4.80 18.30 -14.40
N THR A 20 4.23 19.03 -13.44
CA THR A 20 4.92 19.38 -12.21
C THR A 20 5.29 18.06 -11.55
N ALA A 21 6.55 17.65 -11.71
CA ALA A 21 7.13 16.62 -10.88
C ALA A 21 6.89 17.05 -9.43
N LEU A 22 6.16 16.22 -8.69
CA LEU A 22 6.00 16.42 -7.25
C LEU A 22 7.40 16.55 -6.64
N PRO A 23 7.59 17.40 -5.62
CA PRO A 23 8.87 17.50 -4.93
C PRO A 23 9.31 16.08 -4.54
N ASP A 24 10.59 15.78 -4.78
CA ASP A 24 11.21 14.49 -4.48
C ASP A 24 10.94 14.18 -3.00
N GLN A 25 9.91 13.38 -2.72
CA GLN A 25 9.60 13.00 -1.35
C GLN A 25 10.80 12.23 -0.84
N HIS A 26 11.32 12.62 0.33
CA HIS A 26 12.53 12.02 0.87
C HIS A 26 12.33 10.51 0.99
N LYS A 27 12.99 9.74 0.14
CA LYS A 27 12.93 8.28 0.18
C LYS A 27 13.44 7.81 1.53
N VAL A 28 12.72 6.87 2.10
CA VAL A 28 13.10 6.24 3.37
C VAL A 28 13.93 4.99 3.04
N SER A 29 14.83 4.61 3.95
CA SER A 29 15.69 3.43 3.79
C SER A 29 14.89 2.13 3.64
N ASP A 30 15.42 1.20 2.84
CA ASP A 30 14.86 -0.13 2.68
C ASP A 30 14.91 -0.91 3.99
N GLY A 31 13.80 -1.59 4.31
CA GLY A 31 13.65 -2.35 5.53
C GLY A 31 12.22 -2.40 6.07
N LEU A 32 12.08 -3.02 7.23
CA LEU A 32 10.82 -3.23 7.91
C LEU A 32 10.61 -2.12 8.95
N PHE A 33 9.44 -1.49 8.89
CA PHE A 33 8.98 -0.50 9.85
C PHE A 33 7.73 -1.00 10.57
N LYS A 34 7.69 -0.80 11.88
CA LYS A 34 6.52 -1.06 12.72
C LYS A 34 6.25 0.17 13.57
N SER A 35 5.15 0.87 13.29
CA SER A 35 4.74 2.07 14.04
C SER A 35 3.50 1.82 14.89
N TYR A 36 3.52 2.30 16.12
CA TYR A 36 2.45 2.12 17.11
C TYR A 36 2.51 3.17 18.23
N PHE A 37 1.42 3.32 18.97
CA PHE A 37 1.40 4.12 20.19
C PHE A 37 1.81 3.28 21.42
N ASP A 38 2.71 3.81 22.24
CA ASP A 38 3.10 3.23 23.52
C ASP A 38 2.03 3.46 24.62
N GLN A 39 2.31 3.01 25.84
CA GLN A 39 1.38 3.15 26.98
C GLN A 39 1.14 4.62 27.39
N ASN A 40 2.01 5.54 26.96
CA ASN A 40 1.92 6.97 27.24
C ASN A 40 1.25 7.73 26.08
N GLY A 41 0.89 7.04 24.99
CA GLY A 41 0.32 7.66 23.80
C GLY A 41 1.36 8.30 22.87
N ASN A 42 2.66 7.99 23.04
CA ASN A 42 3.70 8.44 22.11
C ASN A 42 3.78 7.48 20.91
N GLU A 43 3.95 8.02 19.71
CA GLU A 43 4.25 7.21 18.54
C GLU A 43 5.68 6.68 18.61
N VAL A 44 5.82 5.36 18.49
CA VAL A 44 7.08 4.63 18.46
C VAL A 44 7.18 3.94 17.11
N THR A 45 8.34 4.04 16.48
CA THR A 45 8.67 3.34 15.24
C THR A 45 9.88 2.44 15.46
N ASP A 46 9.67 1.13 15.35
CA ASP A 46 10.75 0.15 15.28
C ASP A 46 11.18 0.00 13.81
N PHE A 47 12.50 -0.07 13.55
CA PHE A 47 13.07 -0.28 12.22
C PHE A 47 14.07 -1.44 12.22
N VAL A 48 13.98 -2.30 11.20
CA VAL A 48 14.96 -3.33 10.90
C VAL A 48 15.43 -3.15 9.46
N PRO A 49 16.73 -2.93 9.21
CA PRO A 49 17.23 -2.67 7.86
C PRO A 49 17.17 -3.92 6.98
N TRP A 50 17.03 -3.71 5.66
CA TRP A 50 16.79 -4.79 4.70
C TRP A 50 17.82 -5.93 4.74
N ASN A 51 19.10 -5.60 4.92
CA ASN A 51 20.20 -6.55 4.99
C ASN A 51 20.10 -7.51 6.19
N GLU A 52 19.34 -7.16 7.24
CA GLU A 52 19.15 -7.98 8.44
C GLU A 52 17.90 -8.88 8.36
N LEU A 53 17.06 -8.74 7.32
CA LEU A 53 15.78 -9.46 7.20
C LEU A 53 15.92 -10.90 6.67
N GLY A 54 17.14 -11.37 6.35
CA GLY A 54 17.41 -12.70 5.79
C GLY A 54 16.92 -12.86 4.35
N ASN A 55 17.37 -13.91 3.63
CA ASN A 55 17.06 -14.13 2.20
C ASN A 55 15.53 -14.22 1.93
N THR A 56 14.91 -13.09 1.59
CA THR A 56 13.48 -13.03 1.26
C THR A 56 13.23 -13.30 -0.23
N THR A 57 13.39 -14.54 -0.69
CA THR A 57 12.97 -14.91 -2.07
C THR A 57 11.44 -15.09 -2.12
N PHE A 58 10.71 -14.20 -2.80
CA PHE A 58 9.26 -14.33 -2.97
C PHE A 58 8.90 -15.52 -3.86
N VAL A 59 7.98 -16.34 -3.38
CA VAL A 59 7.31 -17.37 -4.18
C VAL A 59 5.96 -16.79 -4.59
N PRO A 60 5.72 -16.53 -5.88
CA PRO A 60 4.43 -16.04 -6.35
C PRO A 60 3.33 -17.01 -5.97
N ILE A 61 2.19 -16.46 -5.55
CA ILE A 61 1.00 -17.24 -5.19
C ILE A 61 0.49 -17.90 -6.47
N THR A 62 0.62 -19.23 -6.55
CA THR A 62 0.08 -20.05 -7.65
C THR A 62 -1.38 -20.45 -7.44
N SER A 63 -1.91 -20.25 -6.23
CA SER A 63 -3.31 -20.53 -5.90
C SER A 63 -4.12 -19.22 -5.83
N VAL A 64 -4.82 -18.95 -6.93
CA VAL A 64 -5.76 -17.84 -7.05
C VAL A 64 -6.96 -18.17 -6.19
N VAL A 65 -7.27 -17.34 -5.19
CA VAL A 65 -8.61 -17.35 -4.59
C VAL A 65 -9.55 -16.85 -5.68
N PRO A 66 -10.48 -17.69 -6.20
CA PRO A 66 -11.33 -17.27 -7.31
C PRO A 66 -12.09 -16.01 -6.91
N ALA A 67 -12.16 -15.01 -7.80
CA ALA A 67 -12.87 -13.75 -7.52
C ALA A 67 -14.30 -13.97 -7.02
N GLU A 68 -14.92 -15.08 -7.44
CA GLU A 68 -16.25 -15.55 -7.08
C GLU A 68 -16.38 -16.09 -5.65
N SER A 69 -15.30 -16.59 -5.06
CA SER A 69 -15.26 -17.00 -3.64
C SER A 69 -15.14 -15.79 -2.69
N ILE A 70 -14.90 -14.60 -3.24
CA ILE A 70 -14.93 -13.33 -2.54
C ILE A 70 -16.38 -12.79 -2.50
N LYS A 71 -17.33 -13.67 -2.13
CA LYS A 71 -18.76 -13.34 -2.06
C LYS A 71 -19.11 -12.72 -0.71
N GLN A 72 -19.77 -11.56 -0.83
CA GLN A 72 -20.26 -10.64 0.21
C GLN A 72 -19.21 -9.82 0.97
N ARG A 73 -18.46 -9.04 0.17
CA ARG A 73 -17.63 -7.93 0.60
C ARG A 73 -18.47 -6.78 1.20
N SER A 74 -18.71 -6.79 2.51
CA SER A 74 -19.21 -5.72 3.42
C SER A 74 -20.13 -4.63 2.81
N THR A 75 -21.35 -4.51 3.34
CA THR A 75 -22.38 -3.50 2.99
C THR A 75 -22.06 -2.06 3.42
N LEU A 76 -20.83 -1.76 3.86
CA LEU A 76 -20.45 -0.46 4.39
C LEU A 76 -20.11 0.56 3.28
N MET A 77 -20.66 1.76 3.48
CA MET A 77 -20.41 3.05 2.80
C MET A 77 -18.96 3.18 2.30
N LYS A 78 -18.79 3.26 0.97
CA LYS A 78 -17.54 3.53 0.21
C LYS A 78 -16.29 2.74 0.69
N ARG A 79 -15.95 1.65 -0.01
CA ARG A 79 -14.71 0.89 0.26
C ARG A 79 -13.50 1.84 0.21
N ARG A 80 -12.66 1.81 1.25
CA ARG A 80 -11.32 2.42 1.22
C ARG A 80 -10.43 1.53 0.33
N GLU A 81 -10.60 1.65 -0.97
CA GLU A 81 -9.75 1.07 -2.01
C GLU A 81 -9.42 2.13 -3.05
N GLY A 82 -8.27 2.01 -3.69
CA GLY A 82 -7.82 3.01 -4.64
C GLY A 82 -6.53 2.59 -5.34
N CYS A 83 -6.37 3.09 -6.56
CA CYS A 83 -5.12 2.99 -7.29
C CYS A 83 -4.36 4.30 -7.16
N HIS A 84 -3.05 4.20 -7.06
CA HIS A 84 -2.20 5.37 -7.13
C HIS A 84 -2.43 6.10 -8.47
N PRO A 85 -2.55 7.44 -8.48
CA PRO A 85 -2.89 8.20 -9.69
C PRO A 85 -1.88 8.00 -10.84
N SER A 86 -0.58 8.03 -10.55
CA SER A 86 0.49 8.02 -11.56
C SER A 86 1.62 7.01 -11.36
N ALA A 87 1.94 6.61 -10.13
CA ALA A 87 3.09 5.76 -9.85
C ALA A 87 2.90 4.31 -10.32
N SER A 88 3.93 3.83 -11.01
CA SER A 88 4.10 2.42 -11.38
C SER A 88 5.48 1.96 -10.94
N VAL A 89 5.56 0.80 -10.32
CA VAL A 89 6.79 0.22 -9.79
C VAL A 89 6.88 -1.23 -10.28
N PRO A 90 8.08 -1.76 -10.59
CA PRO A 90 8.23 -3.14 -11.03
C PRO A 90 7.58 -4.14 -10.07
N THR A 91 6.92 -5.15 -10.65
CA THR A 91 6.30 -6.24 -9.88
C THR A 91 7.32 -6.92 -8.95
N SER A 92 8.59 -7.04 -9.36
CA SER A 92 9.67 -7.59 -8.52
C SER A 92 9.89 -6.81 -7.22
N GLU A 93 9.85 -5.48 -7.26
CA GLU A 93 10.02 -4.66 -6.05
C GLU A 93 8.82 -4.78 -5.11
N THR A 94 7.62 -4.68 -5.68
CA THR A 94 6.38 -4.83 -4.90
C THR A 94 6.24 -6.23 -4.29
N ASP A 95 6.67 -7.28 -4.99
CA ASP A 95 6.68 -8.66 -4.49
C ASP A 95 7.70 -8.86 -3.36
N ALA A 96 8.90 -8.28 -3.49
CA ALA A 96 9.91 -8.31 -2.44
C ALA A 96 9.42 -7.60 -1.15
N ALA A 97 8.87 -6.39 -1.29
CA ALA A 97 8.28 -5.64 -0.18
C ALA A 97 7.11 -6.40 0.47
N ASN A 98 6.22 -6.99 -0.34
CA ASN A 98 5.09 -7.80 0.13
C ASN A 98 5.55 -9.03 0.92
N LYS A 99 6.57 -9.75 0.42
CA LYS A 99 7.12 -10.89 1.13
C LYS A 99 7.66 -10.48 2.49
N CYS A 100 8.55 -9.49 2.48
CA CYS A 100 9.16 -8.97 3.69
C CYS A 100 8.10 -8.64 4.76
N LEU A 101 7.03 -7.95 4.36
CA LEU A 101 5.95 -7.61 5.28
C LEU A 101 5.22 -8.86 5.82
N ILE A 102 4.83 -9.83 4.98
CA ILE A 102 4.13 -11.03 5.48
C ILE A 102 5.00 -11.88 6.40
N ASP A 103 6.29 -12.00 6.06
CA ASP A 103 7.22 -12.81 6.83
C ASP A 103 7.54 -12.19 8.18
N SER A 104 7.45 -10.86 8.29
CA SER A 104 7.62 -10.15 9.56
C SER A 104 6.58 -10.50 10.63
N PHE A 105 5.39 -10.98 10.23
CA PHE A 105 4.39 -11.45 11.17
C PHE A 105 4.77 -12.83 11.70
N SER A 106 5.01 -12.96 12.99
CA SER A 106 5.40 -14.23 13.62
C SER A 106 4.27 -15.28 13.69
N SER A 107 3.02 -14.86 13.46
CA SER A 107 1.82 -15.70 13.63
C SER A 107 0.90 -15.65 12.41
N ASP A 108 0.12 -16.72 12.26
CA ASP A 108 -1.03 -16.82 11.35
C ASP A 108 -2.17 -17.52 12.09
N PRO A 109 -3.27 -16.84 12.45
CA PRO A 109 -3.64 -15.48 12.06
C PRO A 109 -2.74 -14.40 12.65
N ILE A 110 -2.61 -13.28 11.94
CA ILE A 110 -2.04 -12.02 12.42
C ILE A 110 -3.01 -11.46 13.46
N VAL A 111 -2.59 -11.45 14.72
CA VAL A 111 -3.38 -10.91 15.84
C VAL A 111 -2.73 -9.63 16.34
N ILE A 112 -3.49 -8.53 16.29
CA ILE A 112 -3.04 -7.22 16.77
C ILE A 112 -4.06 -6.70 17.78
N THR A 113 -3.68 -6.76 19.05
CA THR A 113 -4.43 -6.15 20.16
C THR A 113 -3.74 -4.85 20.54
N ALA A 114 -4.40 -3.72 20.27
CA ALA A 114 -3.88 -2.39 20.55
C ALA A 114 -5.00 -1.35 20.49
N ASN A 115 -4.80 -0.20 21.13
CA ASN A 115 -5.59 1.00 20.87
C ASN A 115 -5.00 1.78 19.70
N GLY A 116 -5.88 2.38 18.90
CA GLY A 116 -5.50 3.24 17.82
C GLY A 116 -4.92 2.49 16.62
N TYR A 117 -4.09 3.19 15.89
CA TYR A 117 -3.61 2.75 14.59
C TYR A 117 -2.27 2.02 14.73
N ARG A 118 -2.15 0.84 14.12
CA ARG A 118 -0.86 0.14 13.94
C ARG A 118 -0.51 0.02 12.48
N LYS A 119 0.72 0.46 12.18
CA LYS A 119 1.29 0.44 10.84
C LYS A 119 2.44 -0.55 10.80
N TYR A 120 2.35 -1.46 9.86
CA TYR A 120 3.44 -2.33 9.48
C TYR A 120 3.73 -2.05 8.02
N SER A 121 4.98 -1.80 7.68
CA SER A 121 5.37 -1.61 6.29
C SER A 121 6.74 -2.16 6.03
N CYS A 122 6.94 -2.70 4.84
CA CYS A 122 8.27 -3.01 4.36
C CYS A 122 8.56 -2.24 3.08
N ILE A 123 9.75 -1.65 3.03
CA ILE A 123 10.25 -0.84 1.93
C ILE A 123 11.33 -1.61 1.21
N TYR A 124 11.21 -1.69 -0.11
CA TYR A 124 12.26 -2.21 -1.00
C TYR A 124 12.30 -1.40 -2.29
N GLY A 125 13.40 -0.69 -2.53
CA GLY A 125 13.53 0.25 -3.63
C GLY A 125 12.46 1.34 -3.57
N ASN A 126 11.59 1.38 -4.57
CA ASN A 126 10.51 2.36 -4.68
C ASN A 126 9.16 1.82 -4.19
N ALA A 127 9.08 0.54 -3.81
CA ALA A 127 7.86 -0.06 -3.32
C ALA A 127 7.78 -0.02 -1.79
N VAL A 128 6.64 0.43 -1.27
CA VAL A 128 6.25 0.26 0.13
C VAL A 128 5.08 -0.69 0.19
N SER A 129 5.27 -1.90 0.71
CA SER A 129 4.14 -2.76 1.09
C SER A 129 3.70 -2.39 2.50
N TYR A 130 2.39 -2.30 2.73
CA TYR A 130 1.87 -1.90 4.04
C TYR A 130 0.65 -2.69 4.48
N TYR A 131 0.50 -2.76 5.81
CA TYR A 131 -0.62 -3.33 6.54
C TYR A 131 -1.00 -2.38 7.67
N CYS A 132 -2.28 -2.02 7.71
CA CYS A 132 -2.79 -0.90 8.48
C CYS A 132 -3.99 -1.36 9.29
N SER A 133 -3.79 -1.55 10.60
CA SER A 133 -4.82 -1.98 11.54
C SER A 133 -5.46 -0.77 12.20
N TYR A 134 -6.77 -0.59 12.01
CA TYR A 134 -7.55 0.49 12.62
C TYR A 134 -8.34 -0.08 13.80
N ASN A 135 -7.65 -0.28 14.91
CA ASN A 135 -8.31 -0.74 16.12
C ASN A 135 -9.06 0.45 16.76
N THR A 136 -10.33 0.24 17.06
CA THR A 136 -11.16 1.25 17.72
C THR A 136 -11.06 1.08 19.23
N GLY A 137 -11.14 2.19 19.95
CA GLY A 137 -11.01 2.21 21.42
C GLY A 137 -10.47 3.56 21.90
N PRO A 138 -10.64 3.89 23.19
CA PRO A 138 -9.97 5.04 23.79
C PRO A 138 -8.45 4.86 23.70
N ILE A 139 -7.68 5.96 23.58
CA ILE A 139 -6.19 5.91 23.56
C ILE A 139 -5.67 5.12 24.78
N PHE A 140 -6.36 5.27 25.92
CA PHE A 140 -6.11 4.54 27.17
C PHE A 140 -7.28 3.57 27.47
N GLY A 141 -7.02 2.26 27.50
CA GLY A 141 -8.04 1.22 27.77
C GLY A 141 -7.79 -0.10 27.03
N PRO A 142 -8.64 -1.14 27.15
CA PRO A 142 -8.53 -2.33 26.33
C PRO A 142 -8.96 -2.02 24.89
N GLY A 143 -8.04 -2.15 23.93
CA GLY A 143 -8.34 -1.93 22.52
C GLY A 143 -9.06 -3.09 21.87
N THR A 144 -9.64 -2.84 20.69
CA THR A 144 -10.14 -3.95 19.88
C THR A 144 -9.00 -4.81 19.36
N THR A 145 -9.26 -6.11 19.25
CA THR A 145 -8.36 -7.04 18.59
C THR A 145 -8.71 -7.13 17.11
N THR A 146 -7.72 -6.93 16.25
CA THR A 146 -7.79 -7.31 14.84
C THR A 146 -7.21 -8.70 14.67
N ARG A 147 -7.88 -9.53 13.86
CA ARG A 147 -7.45 -10.88 13.50
C ARG A 147 -7.62 -11.07 12.00
N LYS A 148 -6.52 -11.12 11.24
CA LYS A 148 -6.53 -11.41 9.79
C LYS A 148 -5.59 -12.56 9.48
N TYR A 149 -5.91 -13.41 8.51
CA TYR A 149 -4.97 -14.44 8.08
C TYR A 149 -3.98 -13.87 7.06
N LYS A 150 -2.75 -14.42 7.04
CA LYS A 150 -1.75 -14.02 6.05
C LYS A 150 -2.24 -14.24 4.61
N SER A 151 -3.06 -15.28 4.40
CA SER A 151 -3.72 -15.55 3.11
C SER A 151 -4.68 -14.44 2.68
N ASP A 152 -5.44 -13.85 3.60
CA ASP A 152 -6.37 -12.75 3.29
C ASP A 152 -5.63 -11.48 2.89
N VAL A 153 -4.52 -11.17 3.57
CA VAL A 153 -3.66 -10.03 3.23
C VAL A 153 -3.04 -10.23 1.84
N ARG A 154 -2.49 -11.42 1.58
CA ARG A 154 -1.96 -11.81 0.28
C ARG A 154 -3.01 -11.73 -0.83
N GLY A 155 -4.23 -12.22 -0.58
CA GLY A 155 -5.34 -12.14 -1.52
C GLY A 155 -5.76 -10.69 -1.81
N THR A 156 -5.62 -9.79 -0.84
CA THR A 156 -5.85 -8.36 -1.03
C THR A 156 -4.85 -7.77 -2.03
N TRP A 157 -3.56 -8.13 -1.93
CA TRP A 157 -2.55 -7.66 -2.89
C TRP A 157 -2.76 -8.24 -4.28
N ASP A 158 -3.12 -9.52 -4.38
CA ASP A 158 -3.46 -10.15 -5.66
C ASP A 158 -4.66 -9.45 -6.32
N TYR A 159 -5.69 -9.12 -5.54
CA TYR A 159 -6.82 -8.32 -6.01
C TYR A 159 -6.40 -6.95 -6.54
N VAL A 160 -5.51 -6.23 -5.83
CA VAL A 160 -5.01 -4.94 -6.29
C VAL A 160 -4.25 -5.09 -7.63
N LYS A 161 -3.34 -6.07 -7.73
CA LYS A 161 -2.52 -6.31 -8.93
C LYS A 161 -3.33 -6.79 -10.12
N ARG A 162 -4.19 -7.77 -9.94
CA ARG A 162 -4.84 -8.50 -11.05
C ARG A 162 -6.20 -7.97 -11.43
N THR A 163 -6.88 -7.27 -10.52
CA THR A 163 -8.27 -6.86 -10.74
C THR A 163 -8.47 -5.36 -10.65
N LEU A 164 -7.89 -4.68 -9.65
CA LEU A 164 -8.19 -3.27 -9.40
C LEU A 164 -7.31 -2.30 -10.20
N CYS A 165 -5.98 -2.45 -10.13
CA CYS A 165 -5.03 -1.43 -10.58
C CYS A 165 -4.13 -1.89 -11.73
N GLY A 166 -3.81 -3.18 -11.81
CA GLY A 166 -2.83 -3.74 -12.74
C GLY A 166 -1.49 -4.05 -12.08
N PHE A 167 -0.71 -4.95 -12.68
CA PHE A 167 0.48 -5.56 -12.07
C PHE A 167 1.52 -4.58 -11.52
N ASN A 168 1.80 -3.50 -12.25
CA ASN A 168 2.82 -2.53 -11.87
C ASN A 168 2.24 -1.27 -11.22
N ARG A 169 0.91 -1.08 -11.25
CA ARG A 169 0.29 0.12 -10.70
C ARG A 169 0.04 -0.08 -9.22
N LEU A 170 0.51 0.88 -8.42
CA LEU A 170 0.37 0.88 -6.97
C LEU A 170 -1.10 1.05 -6.56
N GLY A 171 -1.47 0.54 -5.39
CA GLY A 171 -2.85 0.62 -4.92
C GLY A 171 -3.10 -0.14 -3.62
N TYR A 172 -4.34 -0.08 -3.16
CA TYR A 172 -4.74 -0.63 -1.88
C TYR A 172 -6.19 -1.04 -1.85
N ALA A 173 -6.51 -1.93 -0.92
CA ALA A 173 -7.86 -2.32 -0.62
C ALA A 173 -8.01 -2.72 0.85
N LYS A 174 -9.26 -2.83 1.28
CA LYS A 174 -9.59 -3.39 2.60
C LYS A 174 -9.30 -4.90 2.59
N VAL A 175 -8.66 -5.40 3.65
CA VAL A 175 -8.48 -6.84 3.85
C VAL A 175 -9.83 -7.45 4.25
N ILE A 176 -10.25 -8.46 3.49
CA ILE A 176 -11.54 -9.15 3.66
C ILE A 176 -11.34 -10.35 4.58
N ASN A 177 -12.42 -10.81 5.23
CA ASN A 177 -12.44 -11.88 6.25
C ASN A 177 -11.70 -11.53 7.55
N GLY A 178 -11.97 -12.32 8.59
CA GLY A 178 -11.46 -12.10 9.94
C GLY A 178 -12.00 -10.83 10.61
N ASP A 179 -11.48 -10.53 11.79
CA ASP A 179 -11.97 -9.47 12.68
C ASP A 179 -11.19 -8.17 12.49
N GLY A 180 -11.86 -7.04 12.72
CA GLY A 180 -11.26 -5.71 12.67
C GLY A 180 -11.19 -5.07 11.29
N LEU A 181 -10.89 -3.77 11.29
CA LEU A 181 -10.75 -2.94 10.10
C LEU A 181 -9.27 -2.87 9.71
N VAL A 182 -8.97 -3.37 8.52
CA VAL A 182 -7.60 -3.41 8.00
C VAL A 182 -7.57 -2.98 6.55
N THR A 183 -6.62 -2.11 6.22
CA THR A 183 -6.25 -1.81 4.83
C THR A 183 -4.86 -2.37 4.58
N ALA A 184 -4.66 -3.00 3.42
CA ALA A 184 -3.37 -3.43 2.97
C ALA A 184 -3.19 -3.06 1.50
N GLY A 185 -1.95 -2.85 1.10
CA GLY A 185 -1.65 -2.41 -0.25
C GLY A 185 -0.17 -2.16 -0.42
N TYR A 186 0.15 -1.48 -1.50
CA TYR A 186 1.49 -1.03 -1.79
C TYR A 186 1.46 0.35 -2.44
N THR A 187 2.36 1.23 -2.03
CA THR A 187 2.48 2.64 -2.46
C THR A 187 3.92 3.00 -2.78
N TYR A 188 4.18 4.22 -3.24
CA TYR A 188 5.52 4.67 -3.58
C TYR A 188 6.32 5.03 -2.32
N ASN A 189 7.64 4.78 -2.33
CA ASN A 189 8.52 5.19 -1.24
C ASN A 189 8.60 6.73 -1.17
N GLY A 190 8.05 7.28 -0.09
CA GLY A 190 7.85 8.73 0.09
C GLY A 190 6.37 9.10 0.22
N ASP A 191 5.46 8.26 -0.30
CA ASP A 191 4.03 8.50 -0.19
C ASP A 191 3.55 8.38 1.26
N GLY A 192 2.54 9.18 1.54
CA GLY A 192 1.69 9.01 2.69
C GLY A 192 0.74 7.83 2.56
N PHE A 193 0.58 7.05 3.63
CA PHE A 193 -0.38 5.95 3.67
C PHE A 193 -1.02 5.77 5.04
N CYS A 194 -2.23 5.22 5.01
CA CYS A 194 -3.03 4.81 6.16
C CYS A 194 -3.56 5.94 7.04
N TYR A 195 -4.22 6.85 6.34
CA TYR A 195 -5.14 7.87 6.85
C TYR A 195 -6.56 7.31 7.03
#